data_AF-A0A7C5ING4-F1
#
_entry.id   AF-A0A7C5ING4-F1
#
_cell.length_a   1.000
_cell.length_b   1.000
_cell.length_c   1.000
_cell.angle_alpha   90.00
_cell.angle_beta   90.00
_cell.angle_gamma   90.00
#
_symmetry.space_group_name_H-M   'P 1'
#
loop_
_entity.id
_entity.type
_entity.pdbx_description
1 polymer ?
#
loop_
_entity_poly.entity_id
_entity_poly.type
_entity_poly.pdbx_seq_one_letter_code
_entity_poly.pdbx_strand_id
1 'polypeptide(L)'
;MKEKLSINLVCQTSKAALALLFFGLLLGAGGTVLGQISVFPHLEDFESEYLCAPICRSVCPLQGTFRNVTTDDNDFISDRGGTPSGNTGPTIDHTTNSRIGNYLYVESSCNNLGFPNKRADLISAYYDFSALQGP
;
A
#
# COMPACT_ATOMS: atom_id res chain seq x y z
N MET A 1 18.22 -6.63 8.00
CA MET A 1 18.94 -5.95 6.89
C MET A 1 17.95 -5.03 6.23
N LYS A 2 18.34 -3.77 5.96
CA LYS A 2 17.43 -2.77 5.39
C LYS A 2 17.33 -3.03 3.88
N GLU A 3 16.29 -3.70 3.44
CA GLU A 3 16.00 -3.73 2.01
C GLU A 3 15.31 -2.44 1.61
N LYS A 4 15.97 -1.72 0.70
CA LYS A 4 15.41 -0.61 -0.06
C LYS A 4 14.23 -1.18 -0.84
N LEU A 5 13.04 -0.89 -0.35
CA LEU A 5 11.82 -1.38 -0.93
C LEU A 5 11.65 -0.81 -2.33
N SER A 6 11.72 -1.68 -3.35
CA SER A 6 11.30 -1.33 -4.70
C SER A 6 9.77 -1.36 -4.69
N ILE A 7 9.15 -0.18 -4.60
CA ILE A 7 7.71 -0.05 -4.84
C ILE A 7 7.52 -0.33 -6.34
N ASN A 8 7.18 -1.57 -6.67
CA ASN A 8 6.71 -1.91 -8.01
C ASN A 8 5.30 -1.32 -8.14
N LEU A 9 5.19 -0.11 -8.69
CA LEU A 9 3.90 0.42 -9.14
C LEU A 9 3.41 -0.47 -10.28
N VAL A 10 2.62 -1.49 -9.95
CA VAL A 10 1.88 -2.26 -10.95
C VAL A 10 0.66 -1.41 -11.34
N CYS A 11 0.84 -0.60 -12.38
CA CYS A 11 -0.29 0.05 -13.06
C CYS A 11 -1.11 -1.03 -13.77
N GLN A 12 -2.25 -1.44 -13.19
CA GLN A 12 -3.24 -2.21 -13.93
C GLN A 12 -3.87 -1.25 -14.95
N THR A 13 -3.63 -1.44 -16.24
CA THR A 13 -4.36 -0.70 -17.27
C THR A 13 -5.72 -1.37 -17.44
N SER A 14 -6.81 -0.60 -17.28
CA SER A 14 -8.15 -1.09 -17.61
C SER A 14 -8.22 -1.29 -19.12
N LYS A 15 -8.18 -2.55 -19.56
CA LYS A 15 -8.50 -2.90 -20.96
C LYS A 15 -9.99 -2.71 -21.18
N ALA A 16 -10.41 -1.51 -21.55
CA ALA A 16 -11.70 -1.28 -22.19
C ALA A 16 -11.63 -1.81 -23.64
N ALA A 17 -11.81 -3.12 -23.81
CA ALA A 17 -12.04 -3.71 -25.12
C ALA A 17 -13.54 -3.77 -25.37
N LEU A 18 -13.96 -2.94 -26.33
CA LEU A 18 -15.24 -2.87 -27.03
C LEU A 18 -15.95 -4.23 -27.15
N ALA A 19 -17.10 -4.39 -26.49
CA ALA A 19 -18.06 -5.46 -26.79
C ALA A 19 -19.49 -4.91 -26.64
N LEU A 20 -20.16 -4.76 -27.78
CA LEU A 20 -21.57 -4.41 -27.88
C LEU A 20 -22.45 -5.59 -27.40
N LEU A 21 -23.49 -5.21 -26.65
CA LEU A 21 -24.85 -5.77 -26.59
C LEU A 21 -25.16 -7.02 -25.74
N PHE A 22 -26.25 -6.82 -24.97
CA PHE A 22 -27.19 -7.76 -24.32
C PHE A 22 -26.88 -8.35 -22.93
N PHE A 23 -27.58 -7.76 -21.95
CA PHE A 23 -28.42 -8.42 -20.93
C PHE A 23 -27.75 -9.36 -19.88
N GLY A 24 -27.66 -8.84 -18.65
CA GLY A 24 -27.85 -9.65 -17.44
C GLY A 24 -26.60 -10.21 -16.75
N LEU A 25 -26.29 -9.60 -15.59
CA LEU A 25 -25.76 -10.21 -14.37
C LEU A 25 -24.27 -10.65 -14.30
N LEU A 26 -23.58 -10.06 -13.29
CA LEU A 26 -22.39 -10.54 -12.55
C LEU A 26 -21.04 -10.51 -13.33
N LEU A 27 -19.91 -9.96 -12.86
CA LEU A 27 -19.37 -9.63 -11.53
C LEU A 27 -18.60 -8.30 -11.63
N GLY A 28 -18.74 -7.44 -10.63
CA GLY A 28 -17.89 -6.25 -10.49
C GLY A 28 -16.44 -6.62 -10.19
N ALA A 29 -15.54 -6.20 -11.07
CA ALA A 29 -14.14 -5.96 -10.77
C ALA A 29 -13.70 -4.67 -11.48
N GLY A 30 -14.55 -3.64 -11.38
CA GLY A 30 -14.11 -2.27 -11.63
C GLY A 30 -13.35 -1.84 -10.38
N GLY A 31 -12.02 -1.71 -10.48
CA GLY A 31 -11.27 -0.98 -9.46
C GLY A 31 -11.95 0.37 -9.24
N THR A 32 -12.42 0.62 -8.03
CA THR A 32 -13.07 1.88 -7.68
C THR A 32 -12.04 2.99 -7.86
N VAL A 33 -12.29 3.92 -8.80
CA VAL A 33 -11.52 5.18 -8.88
C VAL A 33 -11.86 5.96 -7.62
N LEU A 34 -10.95 6.00 -6.64
CA LEU A 34 -11.20 6.64 -5.34
C LEU A 34 -11.02 8.16 -5.34
N GLY A 35 -10.82 8.77 -6.51
CA GLY A 35 -10.79 10.21 -6.65
C GLY A 35 -9.89 10.63 -7.79
N GLN A 36 -10.29 11.68 -8.49
CA GLN A 36 -9.46 12.34 -9.48
C GLN A 36 -8.36 13.12 -8.75
N ILE A 37 -7.09 12.89 -9.09
CA ILE A 37 -6.00 13.74 -8.59
C ILE A 37 -6.00 15.02 -9.43
N SER A 38 -6.34 16.14 -8.80
CA SER A 38 -6.38 17.46 -9.44
C SER A 38 -5.39 18.46 -8.84
N VAL A 39 -4.67 18.10 -7.77
CA VAL A 39 -3.69 18.96 -7.09
C VAL A 39 -2.43 18.17 -6.78
N PHE A 40 -1.27 18.77 -7.07
CA PHE A 40 0.03 18.24 -6.69
C PHE A 40 0.75 19.17 -5.69
N PRO A 41 1.59 18.61 -4.79
CA PRO A 41 1.86 17.18 -4.64
C PRO A 41 0.68 16.44 -4.01
N HIS A 42 0.35 15.26 -4.56
CA HIS A 42 -0.55 14.34 -3.88
C HIS A 42 0.19 13.76 -2.67
N LEU A 43 -0.42 13.87 -1.49
CA LEU A 43 0.15 13.39 -0.25
C LEU A 43 -0.76 12.31 0.33
N GLU A 44 -0.21 11.11 0.45
CA GLU A 44 -0.76 10.04 1.28
C GLU A 44 0.03 10.03 2.59
N ASP A 45 -0.68 10.09 3.72
CA ASP A 45 -0.09 10.17 5.06
C ASP A 45 -0.35 8.93 5.92
N PHE A 46 -1.17 7.98 5.45
CA PHE A 46 -1.52 6.72 6.15
C PHE A 46 -2.16 6.90 7.54
N GLU A 47 -2.57 8.12 7.92
CA GLU A 47 -3.14 8.41 9.24
C GLU A 47 -4.52 7.77 9.43
N SER A 48 -5.16 7.38 8.33
CA SER A 48 -6.44 6.65 8.33
C SER A 48 -6.27 5.14 8.45
N GLU A 49 -5.05 4.61 8.41
CA GLU A 49 -4.80 3.18 8.52
C GLU A 49 -4.90 2.69 9.97
N TYR A 50 -5.52 1.52 10.15
CA TYR A 50 -5.49 0.85 11.44
C TYR A 50 -4.11 0.25 11.70
N LEU A 51 -3.63 0.38 12.95
CA LEU A 51 -2.38 -0.27 13.36
C LEU A 51 -2.56 -1.79 13.31
N CYS A 52 -1.58 -2.45 12.71
CA CYS A 52 -1.53 -3.89 12.60
C CYS A 52 -0.57 -4.48 13.64
N ALA A 53 -0.68 -5.77 13.93
CA ALA A 53 0.26 -6.42 14.83
C ALA A 53 1.67 -6.37 14.20
N PRO A 54 2.70 -5.83 14.89
CA PRO A 54 3.99 -5.58 14.28
C PRO A 54 4.91 -6.81 14.31
N ILE A 55 4.38 -7.94 13.83
CA ILE A 55 5.09 -9.23 13.78
C ILE A 55 5.29 -9.68 12.34
N CYS A 56 6.28 -10.53 12.09
CA CYS A 56 6.49 -11.08 10.76
C CYS A 56 5.27 -11.85 10.24
N ARG A 57 4.97 -11.69 8.95
CA ARG A 57 3.78 -12.27 8.27
C ARG A 57 2.44 -11.90 8.93
N SER A 58 2.39 -10.79 9.67
CA SER A 58 1.14 -10.24 10.15
C SER A 58 0.24 -9.93 8.96
N VAL A 59 -1.02 -10.39 9.00
CA VAL A 59 -2.01 -9.98 8.01
C VAL A 59 -2.43 -8.56 8.34
N CYS A 60 -2.25 -7.62 7.42
CA CYS A 60 -2.56 -6.22 7.65
C CYS A 60 -3.59 -5.72 6.62
N PRO A 61 -4.88 -5.69 6.99
CA PRO A 61 -5.93 -5.19 6.11
C PRO A 61 -5.95 -3.66 6.12
N LEU A 62 -5.26 -3.06 5.16
CA LEU A 62 -5.30 -1.62 4.90
C LEU A 62 -6.70 -1.18 4.44
N GLN A 63 -7.13 -0.01 4.89
CA GLN A 63 -8.48 0.55 4.65
C GLN A 63 -8.46 1.76 3.71
N GLY A 64 -7.28 2.34 3.46
CA GLY A 64 -7.12 3.48 2.59
C GLY A 64 -7.01 3.10 1.12
N THR A 65 -6.24 3.90 0.39
CA THR A 65 -6.07 3.74 -1.06
C THR A 65 -5.08 2.63 -1.42
N PHE A 66 -4.30 2.14 -0.46
CA PHE A 66 -3.31 1.09 -0.64
C PHE A 66 -3.85 -0.25 -0.14
N ARG A 67 -3.42 -1.35 -0.78
CA ARG A 67 -3.73 -2.70 -0.33
C ARG A 67 -2.55 -3.65 -0.50
N ASN A 68 -2.42 -4.59 0.42
CA ASN A 68 -1.49 -5.70 0.29
C ASN A 68 -1.93 -6.66 -0.83
N VAL A 69 -0.95 -7.32 -1.45
CA VAL A 69 -1.19 -8.47 -2.32
C VAL A 69 -1.29 -9.71 -1.44
N THR A 70 -2.23 -10.61 -1.74
CA THR A 70 -2.45 -11.81 -0.91
C THR A 70 -1.67 -13.04 -1.40
N THR A 71 -0.93 -12.89 -2.49
CA THR A 71 -0.20 -13.98 -3.19
C THR A 71 1.31 -13.87 -3.07
N ASP A 72 1.81 -12.91 -2.29
CA ASP A 72 3.23 -12.75 -1.98
C ASP A 72 3.56 -13.44 -0.63
N ASP A 73 4.73 -13.15 -0.06
CA ASP A 73 5.17 -13.80 1.18
C ASP A 73 4.79 -13.04 2.46
N ASN A 74 4.65 -11.71 2.38
CA ASN A 74 4.57 -10.78 3.50
C ASN A 74 3.72 -9.55 3.16
N ASP A 75 3.01 -9.05 4.17
CA ASP A 75 2.27 -7.80 4.09
C ASP A 75 3.10 -6.60 4.58
N PHE A 76 2.79 -5.42 4.04
CA PHE A 76 3.09 -4.14 4.70
C PHE A 76 2.22 -3.98 5.92
N ILE A 77 2.84 -3.55 7.02
CA ILE A 77 2.23 -3.36 8.32
C ILE A 77 2.18 -1.85 8.59
N SER A 78 0.99 -1.35 8.94
CA SER A 78 0.84 -0.01 9.51
C SER A 78 1.21 -0.04 10.99
N ASP A 79 2.13 0.83 11.38
CA ASP A 79 2.61 0.95 12.75
C ASP A 79 3.05 2.39 13.05
N ARG A 80 3.39 2.66 14.31
CA ARG A 80 3.90 3.95 14.77
C ARG A 80 4.81 3.81 15.98
N GLY A 81 5.70 4.79 16.16
CA GLY A 81 6.49 4.91 17.38
C GLY A 81 7.66 3.91 17.52
N GLY A 82 8.04 3.24 16.44
CA GLY A 82 9.15 2.27 16.43
C GLY A 82 8.77 0.97 15.73
N THR A 83 9.76 0.15 15.42
CA THR A 83 9.55 -1.23 14.97
C THR A 83 9.97 -2.21 16.08
N PRO A 84 9.38 -3.42 16.18
CA PRO A 84 9.69 -4.33 17.29
C PRO A 84 11.09 -4.93 17.22
N SER A 85 11.71 -4.96 16.04
CA SER A 85 13.10 -5.36 15.96
C SER A 85 14.01 -4.35 16.67
N GLY A 86 15.03 -4.85 17.35
CA GLY A 86 15.98 -4.00 18.07
C GLY A 86 16.82 -3.15 17.13
N ASN A 87 17.09 -1.90 17.51
CA ASN A 87 17.92 -0.95 16.76
C ASN A 87 17.41 -0.67 15.33
N THR A 88 16.10 -0.76 15.13
CA THR A 88 15.43 -0.37 13.89
C THR A 88 14.45 0.77 14.15
N GLY A 89 13.80 1.25 13.10
CA GLY A 89 12.82 2.31 13.17
C GLY A 89 11.86 2.21 11.98
N PRO A 90 11.16 3.30 11.64
CA PRO A 90 11.29 4.65 12.21
C PRO A 90 10.61 4.80 13.59
N THR A 91 11.11 5.70 14.44
CA THR A 91 10.44 6.07 15.72
C THR A 91 9.49 7.25 15.54
N ILE A 92 9.65 8.03 14.47
CA ILE A 92 8.91 9.24 14.16
C ILE A 92 8.47 9.11 12.70
N ASP A 93 7.17 9.27 12.44
CA ASP A 93 6.64 9.33 11.09
C ASP A 93 7.15 10.59 10.36
N HIS A 94 7.43 10.45 9.06
CA HIS A 94 7.99 11.51 8.24
C HIS A 94 6.97 12.60 7.90
N THR A 95 5.70 12.24 7.67
CA THR A 95 4.68 13.18 7.18
C THR A 95 4.21 14.12 8.29
N THR A 96 3.98 13.56 9.47
CA THR A 96 3.52 14.28 10.66
C THR A 96 4.67 14.79 11.53
N ASN A 97 5.90 14.29 11.31
CA ASN A 97 7.06 14.51 12.18
C ASN A 97 6.76 14.18 13.65
N SER A 98 5.95 13.14 13.87
CA SER A 98 5.42 12.77 15.18
C SER A 98 5.59 11.27 15.47
N ARG A 99 5.71 10.92 16.76
CA ARG A 99 5.74 9.51 17.22
C ARG A 99 4.39 8.82 17.13
N ILE A 100 3.30 9.59 17.00
CA ILE A 100 1.94 9.06 16.91
C ILE A 100 1.42 8.98 15.48
N GLY A 101 2.17 9.48 14.49
CA GLY A 101 1.85 9.33 13.08
C GLY A 101 2.18 7.94 12.58
N ASN A 102 1.42 7.49 11.59
CA ASN A 102 1.46 6.15 11.05
C ASN A 102 2.42 6.05 9.86
N TYR A 103 3.02 4.89 9.68
CA TYR A 103 3.80 4.56 8.50
C TYR A 103 3.60 3.10 8.12
N LEU A 104 3.82 2.77 6.84
CA LEU A 104 3.89 1.39 6.37
C LEU A 104 5.34 0.88 6.34
N TYR A 105 5.56 -0.34 6.79
CA TYR A 105 6.85 -1.03 6.67
C TYR A 105 6.67 -2.55 6.53
N VAL A 106 7.75 -3.27 6.18
CA VAL A 106 7.79 -4.74 6.19
C VAL A 106 8.76 -5.21 7.27
N GLU A 107 8.29 -6.11 8.12
CA GLU A 107 9.12 -6.68 9.18
C GLU A 107 9.98 -7.84 8.65
N SER A 108 11.29 -7.57 8.51
CA SER A 108 12.27 -8.46 7.86
C SER A 108 13.29 -9.07 8.84
N SER A 109 13.04 -9.00 10.15
CA SER A 109 13.95 -9.50 11.19
C SER A 109 13.70 -10.94 11.65
N CYS A 110 12.61 -11.58 11.23
CA CYS A 110 12.33 -12.98 11.61
C CYS A 110 12.90 -13.97 10.59
N ASN A 111 13.71 -14.89 11.09
CA ASN A 111 14.29 -15.96 10.29
C ASN A 111 13.19 -16.84 9.65
N ASN A 112 13.34 -17.10 8.35
CA ASN A 112 12.42 -17.78 7.44
C ASN A 112 11.02 -17.17 7.25
N LEU A 113 10.62 -16.17 8.03
CA LEU A 113 9.32 -15.49 7.90
C LEU A 113 9.46 -14.12 7.21
N GLY A 114 10.43 -13.31 7.63
CA GLY A 114 10.75 -12.01 7.02
C GLY A 114 11.97 -12.05 6.09
N PHE A 115 12.85 -13.04 6.24
CA PHE A 115 14.04 -13.26 5.41
C PHE A 115 14.49 -14.74 5.48
N PRO A 116 15.32 -15.27 4.56
CA PRO A 116 15.73 -14.68 3.28
C PRO A 116 14.67 -14.88 2.18
N ASN A 117 14.83 -14.15 1.07
CA ASN A 117 14.04 -14.31 -0.17
C ASN A 117 12.52 -14.25 0.07
N LYS A 118 12.07 -13.14 0.66
CA LYS A 118 10.65 -12.85 0.87
C LYS A 118 10.26 -11.64 0.04
N ARG A 119 9.06 -11.68 -0.53
CA ARG A 119 8.48 -10.59 -1.31
C ARG A 119 7.24 -10.04 -0.61
N ALA A 120 7.11 -8.72 -0.63
CA ALA A 120 5.92 -7.99 -0.23
C ALA A 120 5.59 -6.99 -1.34
N ASP A 121 4.36 -7.00 -1.82
CA ASP A 121 3.84 -6.10 -2.83
C ASP A 121 2.69 -5.29 -2.27
N LEU A 122 2.79 -3.98 -2.46
CA LEU A 122 1.76 -3.04 -2.13
C LEU A 122 1.18 -2.46 -3.43
N ILE A 123 -0.14 -2.45 -3.53
CA ILE A 123 -0.85 -1.90 -4.69
C ILE A 123 -1.57 -0.64 -4.26
N SER A 124 -1.28 0.47 -4.93
CA SER A 124 -2.00 1.74 -4.76
C SER A 124 -3.38 1.69 -5.40
N ALA A 125 -4.19 2.70 -5.14
CA ALA A 125 -5.42 2.92 -5.86
C ALA A 125 -5.12 3.27 -7.33
N TYR A 126 -6.17 3.20 -8.14
CA TYR A 126 -6.19 3.79 -9.46
C TYR A 126 -6.35 5.30 -9.33
N TYR A 127 -5.34 6.04 -9.78
CA TYR A 127 -5.39 7.48 -9.81
C TYR A 127 -5.79 7.96 -11.21
N ASP A 128 -6.84 8.78 -11.27
CA ASP A 128 -7.26 9.45 -12.49
C ASP A 128 -6.58 10.83 -12.59
N PHE A 129 -5.79 11.01 -13.65
CA PHE A 129 -5.03 12.22 -13.95
C PHE A 129 -5.67 13.07 -15.07
N SER A 130 -6.88 12.72 -15.52
CA SER A 130 -7.53 13.37 -16.66
C SER A 130 -7.88 14.86 -16.43
N ALA A 131 -7.96 15.32 -15.18
CA ALA A 131 -8.21 16.74 -14.85
C ALA A 131 -6.96 17.62 -14.79
N LEU A 132 -5.77 17.07 -15.00
CA LEU A 132 -4.55 17.87 -14.94
C LEU A 132 -4.46 18.80 -16.14
N GLN A 133 -4.57 20.11 -15.89
CA GLN A 133 -4.42 21.15 -16.91
C GLN A 133 -2.98 21.69 -16.89
N GLY A 134 -2.06 20.95 -17.51
CA GLY A 134 -0.67 21.38 -17.74
C GLY A 134 0.20 21.52 -16.47
N PRO A 135 1.52 21.69 -16.63
CA PRO A 135 2.44 22.00 -15.54
C PRO A 135 2.25 23.43 -15.00
#